data_AF-A0A4Y9A943-F1
#
_entry.id   AF-A0A4Y9A943-F1
#
_cell.length_a   1.000
_cell.length_b   1.000
_cell.length_c   1.000
_cell.angle_alpha   90.00
_cell.angle_beta   90.00
_cell.angle_gamma   90.00
#
_symmetry.space_group_name_H-M   'P 1'
#
loop_
_entity.id
_entity.type
_entity.pdbx_description
1 polymer ?
#
loop_
_entity_poly.entity_id
_entity_poly.type
_entity_poly.pdbx_seq_one_letter_code
_entity_poly.pdbx_strand_id
1 'polypeptide(L)'
;MRKVYIMVMTIGVEALILWAVSRILDWNFVDIIFLGGILIFGAKWLFSLYLQQENNEYIAHIKGHTGQEAGRIKPFEYSVSSVDAGLLLFILGSLLITFATYYTYFI
;
A
#
# COMPACT_ATOMS: atom_id res chain seq x y z
N MET A 1 13.44 -5.40 -17.12
CA MET A 1 14.35 -4.34 -16.64
C MET A 1 13.60 -3.21 -15.92
N ARG A 2 12.83 -2.33 -16.60
CA ARG A 2 12.21 -1.14 -15.98
C ARG A 2 11.28 -1.43 -14.79
N LYS A 3 10.44 -2.47 -14.87
CA LYS A 3 9.53 -2.86 -13.77
C LYS A 3 10.27 -3.32 -12.51
N VAL A 4 11.35 -4.09 -12.69
CA VAL A 4 12.20 -4.57 -11.58
C VAL A 4 12.93 -3.42 -10.91
N TYR A 5 13.45 -2.48 -11.70
CA TYR A 5 14.07 -1.26 -11.17
C TYR A 5 13.10 -0.45 -10.31
N ILE A 6 11.85 -0.27 -10.75
CA ILE A 6 10.82 0.41 -9.96
C ILE A 6 10.57 -0.32 -8.65
N MET A 7 10.43 -1.66 -8.67
CA MET A 7 10.25 -2.45 -7.44
C MET A 7 11.39 -2.24 -6.44
N VAL A 8 12.65 -2.36 -6.89
CA VAL A 8 13.82 -2.18 -6.02
C VAL A 8 13.90 -0.76 -5.46
N MET A 9 13.60 0.24 -6.28
CA MET A 9 13.53 1.63 -5.83
C MET A 9 12.44 1.83 -4.77
N THR A 10 11.25 1.25 -4.98
CA THR A 10 10.15 1.31 -4.00
C THR A 10 10.58 0.74 -2.66
N ILE A 11 11.19 -0.45 -2.66
CA ILE A 11 11.71 -1.11 -1.43
C ILE A 11 12.72 -0.20 -0.72
N GLY A 12 13.67 0.38 -1.46
CA GLY A 12 14.69 1.27 -0.89
C GLY A 12 14.10 2.54 -0.30
N VAL A 13 13.14 3.17 -1.00
CA VAL A 13 12.46 4.38 -0.53
C VAL A 13 11.63 4.11 0.72
N GLU A 14 10.87 3.01 0.76
CA GLU A 14 10.12 2.63 1.96
C GLU A 14 11.03 2.40 3.15
N ALA A 15 12.11 1.64 2.97
CA ALA A 15 13.05 1.37 4.06
C ALA A 15 13.65 2.67 4.62
N LEU A 16 14.00 3.63 3.76
CA LEU A 16 14.52 4.94 4.16
C LEU A 16 13.49 5.77 4.92
N ILE A 17 12.24 5.82 4.44
CA ILE A 17 11.15 6.55 5.11
C ILE A 17 10.89 5.95 6.49
N LEU A 18 10.76 4.63 6.58
CA LEU A 18 10.48 3.93 7.83
C LEU A 18 11.66 4.00 8.81
N TRP A 19 12.89 4.04 8.30
CA TRP A 19 14.07 4.28 9.12
C TRP A 19 14.08 5.69 9.70
N ALA A 20 13.74 6.71 8.92
CA ALA A 20 13.61 8.07 9.44
C ALA A 20 12.50 8.15 10.50
N VAL A 21 11.35 7.52 10.27
CA VAL A 21 10.26 7.43 11.25
C VAL A 21 10.71 6.71 12.53
N SER A 22 11.49 5.63 12.43
CA SER A 22 11.97 4.92 13.61
C SER A 22 12.93 5.76 14.46
N ARG A 23 13.72 6.63 13.83
CA ARG A 23 14.58 7.59 14.54
C ARG A 23 13.80 8.70 15.23
N ILE A 24 12.66 9.12 14.68
CA ILE A 24 11.81 10.16 15.27
C ILE A 24 11.02 9.62 16.46
N LEU A 25 10.53 8.38 16.37
CA LEU A 25 9.72 7.76 17.42
C LEU A 25 10.56 7.04 18.50
N ASP A 26 11.88 6.92 18.31
CA ASP A 26 12.80 6.10 19.12
C ASP A 26 12.29 4.65 19.30
N TRP A 27 11.65 4.12 18.27
CA TRP A 27 11.16 2.74 18.22
C TRP A 27 12.17 1.85 17.50
N ASN A 28 12.15 0.55 17.81
CA ASN A 28 13.00 -0.40 17.11
C ASN A 28 12.62 -0.46 15.63
N PHE A 29 13.62 -0.40 14.77
CA PHE A 29 13.42 -0.41 13.32
C PHE A 29 12.69 -1.69 12.87
N VAL A 30 12.99 -2.84 13.48
CA VAL A 30 12.36 -4.13 13.15
C VAL A 30 10.84 -4.10 13.37
N ASP A 31 10.37 -3.34 14.37
CA ASP A 31 8.93 -3.24 14.67
C ASP A 31 8.23 -2.32 13.67
N ILE A 32 8.92 -1.26 13.23
CA ILE A 32 8.36 -0.27 12.32
C ILE A 32 8.34 -0.76 10.88
N ILE A 33 9.32 -1.53 10.41
CA ILE A 33 9.37 -1.93 9.00
C ILE A 33 8.17 -2.78 8.58
N PHE A 34 7.72 -3.68 9.45
CA PHE A 34 6.60 -4.56 9.13
C PHE A 34 5.27 -3.83 9.22
N LEU A 35 4.99 -3.20 10.36
CA LEU A 35 3.74 -2.47 10.58
C LEU A 35 3.63 -1.24 9.66
N GLY A 36 4.74 -0.53 9.46
CA GLY A 36 4.82 0.61 8.57
C GLY A 36 4.62 0.23 7.10
N GLY A 37 5.19 -0.89 6.65
CA GLY A 37 4.94 -1.39 5.29
C GLY A 37 3.47 -1.74 5.06
N ILE A 38 2.83 -2.43 6.01
CA ILE A 38 1.39 -2.73 5.95
C ILE A 38 0.57 -1.44 5.91
N LEU A 39 0.93 -0.45 6.73
CA LEU A 39 0.23 0.83 6.79
C LEU A 39 0.33 1.61 5.47
N ILE A 40 1.52 1.68 4.86
CA ILE A 40 1.74 2.36 3.57
C ILE A 40 0.92 1.68 2.46
N PHE A 41 1.01 0.35 2.36
CA PHE A 41 0.25 -0.41 1.37
C PHE A 41 -1.26 -0.28 1.59
N GLY A 42 -1.72 -0.41 2.84
CA GLY A 42 -3.12 -0.26 3.22
C GLY A 42 -3.67 1.12 2.91
N ALA A 43 -2.92 2.19 3.21
CA ALA A 43 -3.31 3.56 2.89
C ALA A 43 -3.46 3.77 1.38
N LYS A 44 -2.51 3.27 0.57
CA LYS A 44 -2.59 3.33 -0.90
C LYS A 44 -3.81 2.57 -1.42
N TRP A 45 -4.09 1.38 -0.90
CA TRP A 45 -5.22 0.57 -1.30
C TRP A 45 -6.56 1.24 -0.95
N LEU A 46 -6.69 1.74 0.28
CA LEU A 46 -7.88 2.47 0.74
C LEU A 46 -8.13 3.73 -0.08
N PHE A 47 -7.07 4.47 -0.42
CA PHE A 47 -7.17 5.65 -1.27
C PHE A 47 -7.68 5.30 -2.68
N SER A 48 -7.20 4.18 -3.25
CA SER A 48 -7.70 3.69 -4.54
C SER A 48 -9.18 3.30 -4.47
N LEU A 49 -9.62 2.69 -3.37
CA LEU A 49 -11.02 2.34 -3.15
C LEU A 49 -11.89 3.59 -3.07
N TYR A 50 -11.47 4.57 -2.26
CA TYR A 50 -12.17 5.84 -2.07
C TYR A 50 -12.39 6.57 -3.41
N LEU A 51 -11.33 6.70 -4.23
CA LEU A 51 -11.44 7.34 -5.53
C LEU A 51 -12.43 6.63 -6.47
N GLN A 52 -12.47 5.30 -6.43
CA GLN A 52 -13.41 4.55 -7.26
C GLN A 52 -14.85 4.68 -6.77
N GLN A 53 -15.07 4.75 -5.45
CA GLN A 53 -16.39 4.99 -4.87
C GLN A 53 -16.90 6.38 -5.23
N GLU A 54 -16.10 7.42 -5.03
CA GLU A 54 -16.43 8.81 -5.41
C GLU A 54 -16.81 8.92 -6.90
N ASN A 55 -16.03 8.28 -7.79
CA ASN A 55 -16.34 8.31 -9.21
C ASN A 55 -17.64 7.57 -9.55
N ASN A 56 -17.92 6.45 -8.87
CA ASN A 56 -19.18 5.72 -9.05
C ASN A 56 -20.38 6.54 -8.54
N GLU A 57 -20.25 7.20 -7.39
CA GLU A 57 -21.27 8.08 -6.82
C GLU A 57 -21.54 9.26 -7.76
N TYR A 58 -20.49 9.89 -8.30
CA TYR A 58 -20.63 10.95 -9.29
C TYR A 58 -21.39 10.49 -10.55
N ILE A 59 -21.03 9.34 -11.13
CA ILE A 59 -21.71 8.79 -12.31
C ILE A 59 -23.18 8.48 -12.00
N ALA A 60 -23.47 7.89 -10.83
CA ALA A 60 -24.82 7.58 -10.38
C ALA A 60 -25.65 8.85 -10.20
N HIS A 61 -25.07 9.90 -9.61
CA HIS A 61 -25.72 11.19 -9.41
C HIS A 61 -26.09 11.85 -10.74
N ILE A 62 -25.17 11.90 -11.70
CA ILE A 62 -25.46 12.47 -13.03
C ILE A 62 -26.57 11.68 -13.74
N LYS A 63 -26.49 10.35 -13.73
CA LYS A 63 -27.52 9.51 -14.36
C LYS A 63 -28.90 9.68 -13.69
N GLY A 64 -28.94 9.80 -12.37
CA GLY A 64 -30.18 10.03 -11.61
C GLY A 64 -30.76 11.43 -11.79
N HIS A 65 -29.91 12.46 -11.93
CA HIS A 65 -30.35 13.86 -11.99
C HIS A 65 -30.68 14.33 -13.40
N THR A 66 -29.86 14.00 -14.40
CA THR A 66 -30.00 14.50 -15.78
C THR A 66 -30.50 13.44 -16.75
N GLY A 67 -30.53 12.17 -16.34
CA GLY A 67 -30.81 11.04 -17.23
C GLY A 67 -29.70 10.76 -18.25
N GLN A 68 -28.60 11.52 -18.22
CA GLN A 68 -27.48 11.34 -19.15
C GLN A 68 -26.56 10.20 -18.71
N GLU A 69 -26.07 9.44 -19.69
CA GLU A 69 -25.06 8.41 -19.43
C GLU A 69 -23.67 9.04 -19.29
N ALA A 70 -23.25 9.32 -18.05
CA ALA A 70 -21.93 9.84 -17.73
C ALA A 70 -20.83 8.77 -17.62
N GLY A 71 -21.17 7.50 -17.86
CA GLY A 71 -20.27 6.36 -17.72
C GLY A 71 -20.97 5.12 -17.17
N ARG A 72 -20.19 4.10 -16.81
CA ARG A 72 -20.70 2.88 -16.14
C ARG A 72 -20.17 2.83 -14.72
N ILE A 73 -21.06 2.51 -13.77
CA ILE A 73 -20.70 2.14 -12.41
C ILE A 73 -19.94 0.81 -12.49
N LYS A 74 -18.76 0.74 -11.88
CA LYS A 74 -17.91 -0.46 -11.90
C LYS A 74 -17.58 -0.95 -10.49
N PRO A 75 -17.58 -2.27 -10.25
CA PRO A 75 -17.10 -2.82 -8.99
C PRO A 75 -15.62 -2.47 -8.78
N PHE A 76 -15.18 -2.41 -7.53
CA PHE A 76 -13.79 -2.14 -7.21
C PHE A 76 -12.86 -3.23 -7.75
N GLU A 77 -11.92 -2.84 -8.60
CA GLU A 77 -10.92 -3.74 -9.19
C GLU A 77 -9.53 -3.15 -8.92
N TYR A 78 -8.78 -3.80 -8.03
CA TYR A 78 -7.43 -3.36 -7.69
C TYR A 78 -6.40 -3.93 -8.66
N SER A 79 -5.87 -3.10 -9.55
CA SER A 79 -4.76 -3.51 -10.43
C SER A 79 -3.42 -3.41 -9.71
N VAL A 80 -2.74 -4.54 -9.51
CA VAL A 80 -1.41 -4.57 -8.89
C VAL A 80 -0.38 -3.95 -9.85
N SER A 81 0.14 -2.78 -9.48
CA SER A 81 1.21 -2.11 -10.22
C SER A 81 2.59 -2.65 -9.83
N SER A 82 3.64 -2.24 -10.55
CA SER A 82 5.02 -2.56 -10.15
C SER A 82 5.40 -1.92 -8.81
N VAL A 83 4.78 -0.81 -8.41
CA VAL A 83 4.98 -0.24 -7.08
C VAL A 83 4.35 -1.15 -6.03
N ASP A 84 3.12 -1.62 -6.26
CA ASP A 84 2.42 -2.55 -5.35
C ASP A 84 3.20 -3.83 -5.13
N ALA A 85 3.78 -4.39 -6.19
CA ALA A 85 4.64 -5.55 -6.08
C ALA A 85 5.88 -5.27 -5.22
N GLY A 86 6.46 -4.07 -5.31
CA GLY A 86 7.55 -3.62 -4.44
C GLY A 86 7.13 -3.52 -2.97
N LEU A 87 6.00 -2.86 -2.68
CA LEU A 87 5.44 -2.74 -1.32
C LEU A 87 5.17 -4.12 -0.71
N LEU A 88 4.55 -5.02 -1.47
CA LEU A 88 4.25 -6.39 -1.02
C LEU A 88 5.51 -7.20 -0.77
N LEU A 89 6.54 -7.09 -1.63
CA LEU A 89 7.83 -7.73 -1.41
C LEU A 89 8.55 -7.18 -0.18
N PHE A 90 8.46 -5.87 0.06
CA PHE A 90 9.00 -5.24 1.27
C PHE A 90 8.31 -5.77 2.53
N ILE A 91 6.98 -5.86 2.54
CA ILE A 91 6.19 -6.42 3.64
C ILE A 91 6.55 -7.89 3.91
N LEU A 92 6.69 -8.69 2.86
CA LEU A 92 7.09 -10.09 3.00
C LEU A 92 8.51 -10.22 3.57
N GLY A 93 9.45 -9.41 3.08
CA GLY A 93 10.82 -9.38 3.59
C GLY A 93 10.88 -8.94 5.06
N SER A 94 10.14 -7.88 5.42
CA SER A 94 10.09 -7.39 6.80
C SER A 94 9.45 -8.39 7.74
N LEU A 95 8.39 -9.08 7.32
CA LEU A 95 7.79 -10.18 8.10
C LEU A 95 8.80 -11.27 8.45
N LEU A 96 9.62 -11.70 7.48
CA LEU A 96 10.67 -12.70 7.72
C LEU A 96 11.73 -12.21 8.71
N ILE A 97 12.15 -10.94 8.60
CA ILE A 97 13.11 -10.32 9.52
C ILE A 97 12.52 -10.22 10.93
N THR A 98 11.26 -9.81 11.06
CA THR A 98 10.55 -9.73 12.33
C THR A 98 10.46 -11.12 12.98
N PHE A 99 10.07 -12.14 12.21
CA PHE A 99 10.04 -13.52 12.69
C PHE A 99 11.41 -14.00 13.17
N ALA A 100 12.47 -13.78 12.38
CA ALA A 100 13.82 -14.20 12.74
C ALA A 100 14.34 -13.50 14.01
N THR A 101 14.00 -12.22 14.18
CA THR A 101 14.42 -11.40 15.33
C THR A 101 13.70 -11.82 16.60
N TYR A 102 12.40 -12.10 16.51
CA TYR A 102 11.58 -12.46 17.67
C TYR A 102 11.40 -13.96 17.86
N TYR A 103 12.09 -14.80 17.07
CA TYR A 103 11.95 -16.26 17.12
C TYR A 103 12.18 -16.84 18.52
N THR A 104 13.15 -16.30 19.25
CA THR A 104 13.49 -16.76 20.61
C THR A 104 12.38 -16.53 21.63
N TYR A 105 11.39 -15.68 21.35
CA TYR A 105 10.24 -15.49 22.22
C TYR A 105 9.14 -16.56 22.00
N PHE A 106 9.26 -17.39 20.97
CA PHE A 106 8.31 -18.46 20.64
C PHE A 106 8.77 -19.86 21.07
N ILE A 107 9.99 -19.98 21.62
CA ILE A 107 10.54 -21.21 22.22
C ILE A 107 10.65 -20.99 23.73
#